data_AF-A0A536NTJ9-F1
#
_entry.id   AF-A0A536NTJ9-F1
#
_cell.length_a   1.000
_cell.length_b   1.000
_cell.length_c   1.000
_cell.angle_alpha   90.00
_cell.angle_beta   90.00
_cell.angle_gamma   90.00
#
_symmetry.space_group_name_H-M   'P 1'
#
loop_
_entity.id
_entity.type
_entity.pdbx_description
1 polymer ?
#
loop_
_entity_poly.entity_id
_entity_poly.type
_entity_poly.pdbx_seq_one_letter_code
_entity_poly.pdbx_strand_id
1 'polypeptide(L)'
;MVGPLYLEHLSDADLRMLAAATELDDAARRDPGRIEAMIDSPAVFRRLFGTPGRDPLLQGSPFLLFAVLVHRAVRDLGQASFVEEWVGPRQRVPVFDVGGLRDFGADPMHRFFLAELLASYTHVASGSVLVQTRRGWRRRHFSELDPLRLIELAELLPVAERASVYRRLGDLSLFLTGVFPDYAAERLVVERERRRLERALATADRSATERRDGIWLLESLGRRAYRIAQQAADRRSAMAGVLAEVSQNFAVARRVLNFMTDRYLFPLRRQWFAAG
;
A
#
# COMPACT_ATOMS: atom_id res chain seq x y z
N MET A 1 -10.24 -1.27 -18.54
CA MET A 1 -11.02 -0.26 -17.80
C MET A 1 -11.08 -0.68 -16.34
N VAL A 2 -10.79 0.22 -15.40
CA VAL A 2 -10.73 -0.09 -13.95
C VAL A 2 -12.05 0.10 -13.22
N GLY A 3 -13.03 0.76 -13.83
CA GLY A 3 -14.35 1.03 -13.26
C GLY A 3 -15.03 -0.19 -12.61
N PRO A 4 -15.12 -1.34 -13.29
CA PRO A 4 -15.68 -2.56 -12.70
C PRO A 4 -14.94 -3.02 -11.44
N LEU A 5 -13.60 -2.91 -11.41
CA LEU A 5 -12.81 -3.27 -10.23
C LEU A 5 -13.12 -2.34 -9.05
N TYR A 6 -13.26 -1.04 -9.28
CA TYR A 6 -13.72 -0.13 -8.24
C TYR A 6 -15.10 -0.53 -7.71
N LEU A 7 -16.03 -0.91 -8.59
CA LEU A 7 -17.39 -1.30 -8.21
C LEU A 7 -17.41 -2.54 -7.29
N GLU A 8 -16.46 -3.47 -7.42
CA GLU A 8 -16.33 -4.65 -6.54
C GLU A 8 -16.00 -4.29 -5.09
N HIS A 9 -15.37 -3.14 -4.85
CA HIS A 9 -14.98 -2.68 -3.51
C HIS A 9 -15.88 -1.59 -2.93
N LEU A 10 -16.65 -0.88 -3.76
CA LEU A 10 -17.51 0.22 -3.31
C LEU A 10 -18.84 -0.31 -2.79
N SER A 11 -19.19 0.09 -1.57
CA SER A 11 -20.49 -0.19 -0.97
C SER A 11 -21.60 0.69 -1.56
N ASP A 12 -22.85 0.31 -1.32
CA ASP A 12 -24.02 1.11 -1.69
C ASP A 12 -24.02 2.51 -1.04
N ALA A 13 -23.41 2.64 0.14
CA ALA A 13 -23.22 3.93 0.79
C ALA A 13 -22.19 4.78 0.05
N ASP A 14 -21.10 4.17 -0.41
CA ASP A 14 -20.04 4.86 -1.16
C ASP A 14 -20.57 5.37 -2.50
N LEU A 15 -21.34 4.55 -3.22
CA LEU A 15 -21.94 4.93 -4.50
C LEU A 15 -22.93 6.08 -4.34
N ARG A 16 -23.74 6.09 -3.27
CA ARG A 16 -24.62 7.21 -2.94
C ARG A 16 -23.83 8.47 -2.58
N MET A 17 -22.72 8.33 -1.84
CA MET A 17 -21.84 9.47 -1.51
C MET A 17 -21.26 10.08 -2.79
N LEU A 18 -20.72 9.25 -3.69
CA LEU A 18 -20.17 9.68 -4.97
C LEU A 18 -21.23 10.38 -5.83
N ALA A 19 -22.40 9.76 -6.01
CA ALA A 19 -23.50 10.33 -6.80
C ALA A 19 -23.96 11.68 -6.24
N ALA A 20 -24.12 11.78 -4.92
CA ALA A 20 -24.55 13.01 -4.26
C ALA A 20 -23.48 14.12 -4.31
N ALA A 21 -22.20 13.79 -4.44
CA ALA A 21 -21.12 14.76 -4.54
C ALA A 21 -20.88 15.25 -5.98
N THR A 22 -21.25 14.46 -6.98
CA THR A 22 -21.06 14.79 -8.41
C THR A 22 -22.34 15.17 -9.13
N GLU A 23 -23.50 15.13 -8.46
CA GLU A 23 -24.82 15.37 -9.05
C GLU A 23 -25.15 14.41 -10.21
N LEU A 24 -24.61 13.19 -10.16
CA LEU A 24 -24.79 12.15 -11.18
C LEU A 24 -25.53 10.96 -10.56
N ASP A 25 -26.85 10.98 -10.66
CA ASP A 25 -27.70 9.97 -10.03
C ASP A 25 -27.60 8.61 -10.76
N ASP A 26 -27.35 7.54 -10.00
CA ASP A 26 -27.24 6.13 -10.42
C ASP A 26 -26.32 5.82 -11.64
N ALA A 27 -25.53 6.79 -12.10
CA ALA A 27 -24.68 6.66 -13.28
C ALA A 27 -23.55 5.64 -13.09
N ALA A 28 -23.03 5.51 -11.86
CA ALA A 28 -21.90 4.64 -11.54
C ALA A 28 -22.19 3.13 -11.78
N ARG A 29 -23.42 2.67 -11.51
CA ARG A 29 -23.80 1.26 -11.74
C ARG A 29 -24.09 0.96 -13.20
N ARG A 30 -24.69 1.93 -13.91
CA ARG A 30 -25.04 1.80 -15.34
C ARG A 30 -23.82 1.95 -16.25
N ASP A 31 -22.86 2.74 -15.82
CA ASP A 31 -21.61 3.01 -16.55
C ASP A 31 -20.44 3.04 -15.54
N PRO A 32 -19.88 1.86 -15.18
CA PRO A 32 -18.73 1.78 -14.27
C PRO A 32 -17.52 2.58 -14.74
N GLY A 33 -17.41 2.90 -16.03
CA GLY A 33 -16.35 3.75 -16.58
C GLY A 33 -16.31 5.16 -15.97
N ARG A 34 -17.43 5.64 -15.42
CA ARG A 34 -17.52 6.96 -14.78
C ARG A 34 -17.00 6.99 -13.35
N ILE A 35 -16.87 5.85 -12.68
CA ILE A 35 -16.50 5.78 -11.26
C ILE A 35 -15.14 6.46 -11.02
N GLU A 36 -14.18 6.25 -11.92
CA GLU A 36 -12.84 6.84 -11.82
C GLU A 36 -12.92 8.39 -11.81
N ALA A 37 -13.68 8.97 -12.74
CA ALA A 37 -13.87 10.42 -12.81
C ALA A 37 -14.63 10.98 -11.60
N MET A 38 -15.57 10.20 -11.03
CA MET A 38 -16.25 10.59 -9.79
C MET A 38 -15.28 10.60 -8.61
N ILE A 39 -14.43 9.58 -8.46
CA ILE A 39 -13.41 9.51 -7.40
C ILE A 39 -12.39 10.66 -7.51
N ASP A 40 -11.94 10.99 -8.73
CA ASP A 40 -11.01 12.10 -9.00
C ASP A 40 -11.65 13.50 -8.86
N SER A 41 -12.96 13.58 -8.60
CA SER A 41 -13.67 14.85 -8.47
C SER A 41 -13.21 15.64 -7.23
N PRO A 42 -12.81 16.92 -7.39
CA PRO A 42 -12.53 17.79 -6.24
C PRO A 42 -13.73 17.97 -5.30
N ALA A 43 -14.96 17.82 -5.80
CA ALA A 43 -16.17 17.91 -4.98
C ALA A 43 -16.28 16.73 -4.00
N VAL A 44 -15.94 15.52 -4.46
CA VAL A 44 -15.87 14.32 -3.62
C VAL A 44 -14.81 14.48 -2.53
N PHE A 45 -13.60 14.93 -2.90
CA PHE A 45 -12.54 15.18 -1.94
C PHE A 45 -12.98 16.20 -0.86
N ARG A 46 -13.56 17.34 -1.25
CA ARG A 46 -14.04 18.34 -0.30
C ARG A 46 -15.16 17.83 0.60
N ARG A 47 -16.06 17.00 0.08
CA ARG A 47 -17.15 16.41 0.88
C ARG A 47 -16.61 15.49 1.96
N LEU A 48 -15.65 14.62 1.62
CA LEU A 48 -15.08 13.65 2.55
C LEU A 48 -14.11 14.28 3.56
N PHE A 49 -13.24 15.19 3.10
CA PHE A 49 -12.10 15.69 3.88
C PHE A 49 -12.14 17.19 4.20
N GLY A 50 -13.12 17.94 3.67
CA GLY A 50 -13.17 19.40 3.80
C GLY A 50 -13.89 19.91 5.04
N THR A 51 -14.52 19.05 5.85
CA THR A 51 -15.19 19.45 7.10
C THR A 51 -14.31 19.11 8.32
N PRO A 52 -13.70 20.10 8.99
CA PRO A 52 -12.90 19.85 10.18
C PRO A 52 -13.73 19.17 11.29
N GLY A 53 -13.11 18.22 12.01
CA GLY A 53 -13.73 17.53 13.15
C GLY A 53 -14.72 16.42 12.79
N ARG A 54 -15.04 16.23 11.51
CA ARG A 54 -15.87 15.10 11.06
C ARG A 54 -14.97 13.94 10.63
N ASP A 55 -15.18 12.77 11.23
CA ASP A 55 -14.44 11.56 10.85
C ASP A 55 -14.84 11.12 9.43
N PRO A 56 -13.89 11.08 8.46
CA PRO A 56 -14.16 10.59 7.11
C PRO A 56 -14.62 9.13 7.08
N LEU A 57 -14.25 8.30 8.07
CA LEU A 57 -14.70 6.90 8.15
C LEU A 57 -16.20 6.77 8.41
N LEU A 58 -16.86 7.82 8.90
CA LEU A 58 -18.32 7.88 9.01
C LEU A 58 -19.00 8.27 7.70
N GLN A 59 -18.24 8.68 6.67
CA GLN A 59 -18.77 9.18 5.41
C GLN A 59 -18.56 8.22 4.23
N GLY A 60 -17.62 7.28 4.34
CA GLY A 60 -17.34 6.30 3.30
C GLY A 60 -16.49 5.15 3.81
N SER A 61 -16.49 4.05 3.06
CA SER A 61 -15.64 2.91 3.35
C SER A 61 -14.16 3.28 3.29
N PRO A 62 -13.28 2.55 4.01
CA PRO A 62 -11.84 2.76 3.91
C PRO A 62 -11.31 2.76 2.48
N PHE A 63 -11.84 1.87 1.64
CA PHE A 63 -11.45 1.80 0.23
C PHE A 63 -11.77 3.08 -0.53
N LEU A 64 -12.98 3.62 -0.38
CA LEU A 64 -13.36 4.87 -1.01
C LEU A 64 -12.47 6.04 -0.54
N LEU A 65 -12.21 6.12 0.76
CA LEU A 65 -11.36 7.17 1.32
C LEU A 65 -9.95 7.13 0.72
N PHE A 66 -9.32 5.96 0.69
CA PHE A 66 -7.99 5.83 0.11
C PHE A 66 -7.98 6.02 -1.40
N ALA A 67 -9.01 5.57 -2.12
CA ALA A 67 -9.13 5.86 -3.54
C ALA A 67 -9.14 7.37 -3.80
N VAL A 68 -9.97 8.12 -3.08
CA VAL A 68 -10.03 9.59 -3.22
C VAL A 68 -8.70 10.24 -2.84
N LEU A 69 -8.03 9.79 -1.78
CA LEU A 69 -6.71 10.31 -1.38
C LEU A 69 -5.62 10.01 -2.41
N VAL A 70 -5.58 8.81 -2.97
CA VAL A 70 -4.61 8.41 -4.00
C VAL A 70 -4.80 9.26 -5.25
N HIS A 71 -6.04 9.40 -5.75
CA HIS A 71 -6.34 10.24 -6.91
C HIS A 71 -5.99 11.71 -6.63
N ARG A 72 -6.33 12.23 -5.46
CA ARG A 72 -5.95 13.58 -5.05
C ARG A 72 -4.44 13.77 -5.00
N ALA A 73 -3.69 12.80 -4.47
CA ALA A 73 -2.24 12.86 -4.40
C ALA A 73 -1.60 12.87 -5.79
N VAL A 74 -2.07 12.02 -6.71
CA VAL A 74 -1.59 12.01 -8.11
C VAL A 74 -1.86 13.34 -8.80
N ARG A 75 -3.05 13.92 -8.60
CA ARG A 75 -3.39 15.25 -9.11
C ARG A 75 -2.45 16.33 -8.58
N ASP A 76 -2.18 16.33 -7.28
CA ASP A 76 -1.29 17.30 -6.65
C ASP A 76 0.18 17.09 -7.09
N LEU A 77 0.63 15.84 -7.29
CA LEU A 77 1.94 15.51 -7.89
C LEU A 77 2.08 16.09 -9.31
N GLY A 78 1.00 16.08 -10.10
CA GLY A 78 0.98 16.67 -11.44
C GLY A 78 1.28 18.18 -11.44
N GLN A 79 1.06 18.88 -10.32
CA GLN A 79 1.30 20.31 -10.16
C GLN A 79 2.55 20.62 -9.31
N ALA A 80 3.12 19.64 -8.62
CA ALA A 80 4.23 19.83 -7.70
C ALA A 80 5.55 20.05 -8.45
N SER A 81 6.32 21.10 -8.12
CA SER A 81 7.67 21.30 -8.66
C SER A 81 8.75 20.50 -7.91
N PHE A 82 8.45 20.06 -6.69
CA PHE A 82 9.29 19.19 -5.88
C PHE A 82 8.43 18.35 -4.94
N VAL A 83 9.01 17.28 -4.41
CA VAL A 83 8.45 16.49 -3.31
C VAL A 83 9.46 16.38 -2.18
N GLU A 84 8.98 16.34 -0.94
CA GLU A 84 9.82 16.08 0.23
C GLU A 84 10.10 14.58 0.34
N GLU A 85 11.33 14.17 0.12
CA GLU A 85 11.73 12.76 0.16
C GLU A 85 12.39 12.36 1.46
N TRP A 86 11.98 11.20 1.96
CA TRP A 86 12.64 10.55 3.08
C TRP A 86 14.07 10.16 2.71
N VAL A 87 15.05 10.62 3.49
CA VAL A 87 16.48 10.24 3.38
C VAL A 87 17.06 9.69 4.67
N GLY A 88 16.28 9.70 5.75
CA GLY A 88 16.68 9.23 7.07
C GLY A 88 15.56 9.48 8.09
N PRO A 89 15.65 8.88 9.30
CA PRO A 89 14.66 9.07 10.34
C PRO A 89 14.43 10.56 10.64
N ARG A 90 13.19 11.02 10.45
CA ARG A 90 12.77 12.43 10.62
C ARG A 90 13.52 13.42 9.72
N GLN A 91 14.19 12.95 8.68
CA GLN A 91 14.90 13.77 7.69
C GLN A 91 14.17 13.71 6.35
N ARG A 92 13.89 14.88 5.80
CA ARG A 92 13.28 15.07 4.48
C ARG A 92 14.11 16.05 3.66
N VAL A 93 14.22 15.81 2.37
CA VAL A 93 14.87 16.73 1.43
C VAL A 93 13.98 16.99 0.21
N PRO A 94 13.94 18.22 -0.31
CA PRO A 94 13.20 18.50 -1.54
C PRO A 94 13.90 17.87 -2.74
N VAL A 95 13.17 17.06 -3.49
CA VAL A 95 13.61 16.44 -4.75
C VAL A 95 12.72 16.92 -5.89
N PHE A 96 13.35 17.42 -6.94
CA PHE A 96 12.68 18.03 -8.10
C PHE A 96 12.33 17.01 -9.20
N ASP A 97 12.91 15.81 -9.14
CA ASP A 97 12.58 14.72 -10.06
C ASP A 97 11.26 14.05 -9.67
N VAL A 98 10.18 14.67 -10.13
CA VAL A 98 8.79 14.22 -9.92
C VAL A 98 8.21 13.46 -11.13
N GLY A 99 8.93 13.41 -12.25
CA GLY A 99 8.44 12.85 -13.51
C GLY A 99 7.99 11.40 -13.37
N GLY A 100 8.88 10.54 -12.84
CA GLY A 100 8.55 9.13 -12.63
C GLY A 100 7.39 8.89 -11.65
N LEU A 101 7.18 9.78 -10.67
CA LEU A 101 6.04 9.69 -9.75
C LEU A 101 4.72 10.00 -10.46
N ARG A 102 4.73 10.99 -11.34
CA ARG A 102 3.57 11.38 -12.16
C ARG A 102 3.22 10.28 -13.15
N ASP A 103 4.20 9.74 -13.86
CA ASP A 103 4.00 8.68 -14.85
C ASP A 103 3.43 7.42 -14.20
N PHE A 104 3.97 7.02 -13.03
CA PHE A 104 3.44 5.90 -12.28
C PHE A 104 1.99 6.13 -11.83
N GLY A 105 1.69 7.32 -11.30
CA GLY A 105 0.35 7.68 -10.83
C GLY A 105 -0.68 7.85 -11.94
N ALA A 106 -0.26 8.13 -13.17
CA ALA A 106 -1.17 8.32 -14.31
C ALA A 106 -1.92 7.03 -14.65
N ASP A 107 -1.31 5.85 -14.43
CA ASP A 107 -1.96 4.57 -14.68
C ASP A 107 -3.15 4.35 -13.71
N PRO A 108 -4.38 4.16 -14.23
CA PRO A 108 -5.55 3.87 -13.39
C PRO A 108 -5.42 2.59 -12.54
N MET A 109 -4.73 1.56 -13.04
CA MET A 109 -4.50 0.31 -12.31
C MET A 109 -3.55 0.51 -11.13
N HIS A 110 -2.52 1.35 -11.26
CA HIS A 110 -1.66 1.71 -10.13
C HIS A 110 -2.44 2.44 -9.05
N ARG A 111 -3.30 3.40 -9.42
CA ARG A 111 -4.16 4.11 -8.47
C ARG A 111 -5.12 3.17 -7.75
N PHE A 112 -5.76 2.26 -8.48
CA PHE A 112 -6.61 1.22 -7.90
C PHE A 112 -5.83 0.33 -6.92
N PHE A 113 -4.67 -0.18 -7.33
CA PHE A 113 -3.83 -1.05 -6.52
C PHE A 113 -3.39 -0.40 -5.20
N LEU A 114 -2.96 0.86 -5.23
CA LEU A 114 -2.57 1.57 -4.00
C LEU A 114 -3.78 1.77 -3.07
N ALA A 115 -4.97 2.06 -3.61
CA ALA A 115 -6.19 2.18 -2.81
C ALA A 115 -6.58 0.84 -2.16
N GLU A 116 -6.55 -0.25 -2.91
CA GLU A 116 -6.79 -1.61 -2.42
C GLU A 116 -5.79 -1.99 -1.31
N LEU A 117 -4.50 -1.75 -1.56
CA LEU A 117 -3.42 -2.02 -0.59
C LEU A 117 -3.66 -1.27 0.72
N LEU A 118 -3.91 0.05 0.67
CA LEU A 118 -4.11 0.85 1.88
C LEU A 118 -5.36 0.40 2.65
N ALA A 119 -6.46 0.15 1.92
CA ALA A 119 -7.71 -0.34 2.52
C ALA A 119 -7.52 -1.69 3.21
N SER A 120 -6.68 -2.58 2.66
CA SER A 120 -6.41 -3.90 3.24
C SER A 120 -5.69 -3.87 4.59
N TYR A 121 -5.19 -2.70 5.03
CA TYR A 121 -4.52 -2.52 6.33
C TYR A 121 -5.37 -1.76 7.36
N THR A 122 -6.61 -1.39 7.05
CA THR A 122 -7.53 -0.85 8.09
C THR A 122 -8.02 -1.93 9.04
N HIS A 123 -8.09 -3.17 8.56
CA HIS A 123 -8.34 -4.35 9.37
C HIS A 123 -7.18 -5.32 9.20
N VAL A 124 -6.35 -5.41 10.23
CA VAL A 124 -5.17 -6.31 10.23
C VAL A 124 -5.58 -7.65 10.82
N ALA A 125 -5.38 -8.73 10.07
CA ALA A 125 -5.56 -10.07 10.61
C ALA A 125 -4.34 -10.46 11.49
N SER A 126 -4.63 -11.02 12.65
CA SER A 126 -3.64 -11.66 13.52
C SER A 126 -4.25 -12.88 14.18
N GLY A 127 -3.42 -13.85 14.52
CA GLY A 127 -3.90 -15.11 15.10
C GLY A 127 -2.79 -16.03 15.57
N SER A 128 -3.13 -17.28 15.85
CA SER A 128 -2.15 -18.30 16.22
C SER A 128 -2.46 -19.65 15.58
N VAL A 129 -1.43 -20.30 15.04
CA VAL A 129 -1.51 -21.65 14.47
C VAL A 129 -0.67 -22.62 15.30
N LEU A 130 -1.17 -23.84 15.49
CA LEU A 130 -0.41 -24.92 16.10
C LEU A 130 0.43 -25.59 15.02
N VAL A 131 1.75 -25.52 15.16
CA VAL A 131 2.68 -26.13 14.23
C VAL A 131 3.34 -27.31 14.91
N GLN A 132 3.31 -28.48 14.28
CA GLN A 132 4.03 -29.65 14.75
C GLN A 132 5.53 -29.45 14.50
N THR A 133 6.33 -29.58 15.55
CA THR A 133 7.79 -29.49 15.46
C THR A 133 8.43 -30.82 15.89
N ARG A 134 9.73 -30.97 15.65
CA ARG A 134 10.52 -32.11 16.18
C ARG A 134 10.45 -32.25 17.70
N ARG A 135 10.03 -31.21 18.44
CA ARG A 135 9.88 -31.18 19.90
C ARG A 135 8.40 -31.12 20.34
N GLY A 136 7.48 -31.56 19.50
CA GLY A 136 6.03 -31.54 19.76
C GLY A 136 5.29 -30.33 19.16
N TRP A 137 4.01 -30.20 19.51
CA TRP A 137 3.15 -29.11 19.06
C TRP A 137 3.55 -27.78 19.71
N ARG A 138 3.72 -26.75 18.89
CA ARG A 138 4.06 -25.39 19.35
C ARG A 138 3.06 -24.41 18.78
N ARG A 139 2.50 -23.55 19.64
CA ARG A 139 1.68 -22.43 19.21
C ARG A 139 2.58 -21.34 18.62
N ARG A 140 2.31 -20.94 17.38
CA ARG A 140 3.00 -19.82 16.71
C ARG A 140 1.98 -18.72 16.42
N HIS A 141 2.31 -17.51 16.84
CA HIS A 141 1.51 -16.32 16.51
C HIS A 141 1.86 -15.85 15.10
N PHE A 142 0.86 -15.41 14.34
CA PHE A 142 1.03 -14.71 13.08
C PHE A 142 0.40 -13.31 13.19
N SER A 143 1.01 -12.35 12.52
CA SER A 143 0.51 -10.99 12.36
C SER A 143 0.80 -10.57 10.92
N GLU A 144 -0.20 -10.05 10.23
CA GLU A 144 0.00 -9.49 8.88
C GLU A 144 0.87 -8.23 8.87
N LEU A 145 1.18 -7.67 10.05
CA LEU A 145 2.13 -6.56 10.20
C LEU A 145 3.57 -7.02 10.49
N ASP A 146 3.83 -8.33 10.51
CA ASP A 146 5.17 -8.88 10.76
C ASP A 146 5.70 -9.62 9.51
N PRO A 147 6.66 -9.03 8.77
CA PRO A 147 7.21 -9.65 7.56
C PRO A 147 7.82 -11.03 7.81
N LEU A 148 8.43 -11.26 8.98
CA LEU A 148 9.02 -12.55 9.31
C LEU A 148 7.96 -13.62 9.51
N ARG A 149 6.79 -13.26 10.06
CA ARG A 149 5.67 -14.19 10.23
C ARG A 149 5.05 -14.58 8.91
N LEU A 150 4.96 -13.67 7.96
CA LEU A 150 4.50 -13.97 6.60
C LEU A 150 5.49 -14.90 5.87
N ILE A 151 6.80 -14.70 6.03
CA ILE A 151 7.81 -15.62 5.49
C ILE A 151 7.66 -17.01 6.11
N GLU A 152 7.60 -17.09 7.45
CA GLU A 152 7.40 -18.36 8.17
C GLU A 152 6.09 -19.05 7.75
N LEU A 153 5.02 -18.30 7.48
CA LEU A 153 3.75 -18.82 6.98
C LEU A 153 3.89 -19.38 5.56
N ALA A 154 4.53 -18.65 4.64
CA ALA A 154 4.73 -19.09 3.26
C ALA A 154 5.52 -20.42 3.19
N GLU A 155 6.50 -20.62 4.08
CA GLU A 155 7.27 -21.87 4.16
C GLU A 155 6.42 -23.08 4.57
N LEU A 156 5.35 -22.86 5.34
CA LEU A 156 4.45 -23.91 5.83
C LEU A 156 3.34 -24.28 4.85
N LEU A 157 3.04 -23.41 3.88
CA LEU A 157 1.95 -23.63 2.92
C LEU A 157 2.37 -24.47 1.70
N PRO A 158 1.43 -25.21 1.08
CA PRO A 158 1.60 -25.80 -0.24
C PRO A 158 1.96 -24.75 -1.28
N VAL A 159 2.73 -25.12 -2.31
CA VAL A 159 3.24 -24.19 -3.33
C VAL A 159 2.13 -23.36 -3.98
N ALA A 160 0.96 -23.95 -4.22
CA ALA A 160 -0.20 -23.30 -4.81
C ALA A 160 -0.74 -22.12 -3.96
N GLU A 161 -0.59 -22.19 -2.63
CA GLU A 161 -1.13 -21.19 -1.70
C GLU A 161 -0.08 -20.12 -1.32
N ARG A 162 1.20 -20.34 -1.64
CA ARG A 162 2.28 -19.38 -1.30
C ARG A 162 2.13 -18.04 -2.00
N ALA A 163 1.53 -18.02 -3.19
CA ALA A 163 1.39 -16.84 -4.02
C ALA A 163 0.65 -15.70 -3.31
N SER A 164 -0.43 -16.01 -2.59
CA SER A 164 -1.20 -15.01 -1.84
C SER A 164 -0.42 -14.44 -0.65
N VAL A 165 0.35 -15.29 0.06
CA VAL A 165 1.21 -14.85 1.16
C VAL A 165 2.36 -13.97 0.65
N TYR A 166 2.96 -14.29 -0.49
CA TYR A 166 3.96 -13.44 -1.11
C TYR A 166 3.37 -12.12 -1.63
N ARG A 167 2.14 -12.10 -2.17
CA ARG A 167 1.44 -10.84 -2.46
C ARG A 167 1.31 -9.99 -1.20
N ARG A 168 0.79 -10.58 -0.11
CA ARG A 168 0.62 -9.90 1.18
C ARG A 168 1.93 -9.40 1.77
N LEU A 169 3.03 -10.13 1.59
CA LEU A 169 4.38 -9.70 2.02
C LEU A 169 4.89 -8.51 1.19
N GLY A 170 4.59 -8.48 -0.11
CA GLY A 170 4.84 -7.34 -0.98
C GLY A 170 4.06 -6.11 -0.53
N ASP A 171 2.75 -6.30 -0.32
CA ASP A 171 1.84 -5.25 0.15
C ASP A 171 2.32 -4.68 1.49
N LEU A 172 2.72 -5.55 2.43
CA LEU A 172 3.22 -5.13 3.74
C LEU A 172 4.51 -4.33 3.63
N SER A 173 5.43 -4.78 2.79
CA SER A 173 6.70 -4.11 2.59
C SER A 173 6.48 -2.70 2.00
N LEU A 174 5.56 -2.58 1.04
CA LEU A 174 5.23 -1.30 0.42
C LEU A 174 4.45 -0.40 1.38
N PHE A 175 3.53 -0.96 2.16
CA PHE A 175 2.79 -0.25 3.19
C PHE A 175 3.71 0.31 4.28
N LEU A 176 4.59 -0.51 4.86
CA LEU A 176 5.48 -0.06 5.93
C LEU A 176 6.46 1.00 5.44
N THR A 177 7.06 0.81 4.26
CA THR A 177 8.02 1.80 3.71
C THR A 177 7.33 3.05 3.14
N GLY A 178 6.09 2.94 2.67
CA GLY A 178 5.31 4.02 2.07
C GLY A 178 4.53 4.86 3.08
N VAL A 179 3.95 4.23 4.10
CA VAL A 179 3.09 4.89 5.10
C VAL A 179 3.84 5.15 6.39
N PHE A 180 4.83 4.33 6.76
CA PHE A 180 5.57 4.50 8.03
C PHE A 180 7.09 4.39 7.84
N PRO A 181 7.70 5.22 6.97
CA PRO A 181 9.12 5.07 6.63
C PRO A 181 10.07 5.21 7.83
N ASP A 182 9.78 6.11 8.78
CA ASP A 182 10.59 6.25 10.00
C ASP A 182 10.53 4.99 10.88
N TYR A 183 9.34 4.40 11.03
CA TYR A 183 9.18 3.12 11.73
C TYR A 183 9.91 1.99 11.02
N ALA A 184 9.80 1.92 9.68
CA ALA A 184 10.47 0.90 8.88
C ALA A 184 12.00 0.99 9.00
N ALA A 185 12.54 2.20 9.05
CA ALA A 185 13.96 2.45 9.22
C ALA A 185 14.47 2.19 10.65
N GLU A 186 13.68 2.52 11.69
CA GLU A 186 14.10 2.40 13.10
C GLU A 186 13.83 1.00 13.70
N ARG A 187 12.67 0.39 13.42
CA ARG A 187 12.13 -0.71 14.24
C ARG A 187 12.31 -2.11 13.66
N LEU A 188 12.50 -2.24 12.34
CA LEU A 188 12.81 -3.52 11.69
C LEU A 188 14.31 -3.87 11.71
N VAL A 189 15.10 -3.07 12.44
CA VAL A 189 16.54 -3.17 12.57
C VAL A 189 16.95 -3.72 13.94
N VAL A 190 16.10 -4.52 14.59
CA VAL A 190 16.65 -5.45 15.60
C VAL A 190 17.57 -6.39 14.82
N GLU A 191 18.88 -6.35 15.12
CA GLU A 191 19.94 -7.04 14.37
C GLU A 191 19.60 -8.52 14.06
N ARG A 192 18.87 -9.18 14.96
CA ARG A 192 18.38 -10.55 14.79
C ARG A 192 17.31 -10.70 13.70
N GLU A 193 16.37 -9.77 13.60
CA GLU A 193 15.32 -9.74 12.58
C GLU A 193 15.91 -9.38 11.22
N ARG A 194 16.81 -8.38 11.21
CA ARG A 194 17.63 -8.00 10.05
C ARG A 194 18.33 -9.22 9.43
N ARG A 195 19.09 -9.98 10.22
CA ARG A 195 19.77 -11.21 9.76
C ARG A 195 18.81 -12.31 9.30
N ARG A 196 17.57 -12.35 9.79
CA ARG A 196 16.56 -13.32 9.33
C ARG A 196 16.01 -12.92 7.97
N LEU A 197 15.68 -11.64 7.80
CA LEU A 197 15.24 -11.07 6.52
C LEU A 197 16.36 -11.22 5.48
N GLU A 198 17.59 -10.87 5.82
CA GLU A 198 18.75 -11.06 4.94
C GLU A 198 18.92 -12.51 4.52
N ARG A 199 18.74 -13.49 5.42
CA ARG A 199 18.79 -14.91 5.05
C ARG A 199 17.64 -15.33 4.13
N ALA A 200 16.44 -14.83 4.36
CA ALA A 200 15.32 -15.04 3.45
C ALA A 200 15.60 -14.41 2.06
N LEU A 201 16.35 -13.31 2.02
CA LEU A 201 16.79 -12.64 0.81
C LEU A 201 18.02 -13.31 0.15
N ALA A 202 18.93 -13.92 0.91
CA ALA A 202 20.30 -14.33 0.53
C ALA A 202 20.42 -15.39 -0.58
N THR A 203 19.31 -15.87 -1.13
CA THR A 203 19.30 -16.53 -2.44
C THR A 203 19.43 -15.55 -3.61
N ALA A 204 19.35 -14.24 -3.36
CA ALA A 204 19.54 -13.16 -4.32
C ALA A 204 20.57 -12.14 -3.76
N ASP A 205 21.70 -12.05 -4.45
CA ASP A 205 22.72 -11.00 -4.37
C ASP A 205 23.56 -10.82 -3.09
N ARG A 206 24.79 -11.37 -3.16
CA ARG A 206 25.92 -11.10 -2.25
C ARG A 206 26.70 -9.82 -2.63
N SER A 207 26.18 -8.98 -3.51
CA SER A 207 26.84 -7.76 -3.96
C SER A 207 26.32 -6.53 -3.22
N ALA A 208 27.22 -5.62 -2.85
CA ALA A 208 27.01 -4.38 -2.07
C ALA A 208 27.01 -4.51 -0.53
N THR A 209 28.22 -4.32 0.01
CA THR A 209 28.61 -4.16 1.42
C THR A 209 28.35 -2.74 1.95
N GLU A 210 27.39 -2.02 1.36
CA GLU A 210 27.00 -0.68 1.84
C GLU A 210 25.88 -0.80 2.86
N ARG A 211 25.70 0.22 3.71
CA ARG A 211 24.74 0.24 4.83
C ARG A 211 23.31 0.01 4.32
N ARG A 212 22.90 -1.25 4.25
CA ARG A 212 21.52 -1.68 3.94
C ARG A 212 20.65 -1.37 5.16
N ASP A 213 19.97 -0.23 5.11
CA ASP A 213 19.01 0.17 6.13
C ASP A 213 17.70 -0.66 6.06
N GLY A 214 16.80 -0.45 7.02
CA GLY A 214 15.53 -1.19 7.08
C GLY A 214 14.63 -0.96 5.86
N ILE A 215 14.68 0.24 5.26
CA ILE A 215 13.93 0.58 4.04
C ILE A 215 14.44 -0.26 2.88
N TRP A 216 15.75 -0.30 2.65
CA TRP A 216 16.36 -1.09 1.57
C TRP A 216 16.01 -2.57 1.67
N LEU A 217 16.02 -3.13 2.89
CA LEU A 217 15.69 -4.54 3.13
C LEU A 217 14.23 -4.84 2.79
N LEU A 218 13.31 -3.98 3.23
CA LEU A 218 11.90 -4.14 2.90
C LEU A 218 11.61 -3.89 1.42
N GLU A 219 12.24 -2.92 0.78
CA GLU A 219 12.11 -2.73 -0.66
C GLU A 219 12.55 -4.00 -1.41
N SER A 220 13.72 -4.54 -1.08
CA SER A 220 14.25 -5.75 -1.70
C SER A 220 13.32 -6.95 -1.49
N LEU A 221 12.77 -7.08 -0.27
CA LEU A 221 11.79 -8.10 0.07
C LEU A 221 10.50 -7.96 -0.71
N GLY A 222 9.93 -6.76 -0.76
CA GLY A 222 8.69 -6.48 -1.47
C GLY A 222 8.81 -6.69 -2.97
N ARG A 223 9.89 -6.21 -3.60
CA ARG A 223 10.20 -6.48 -5.02
C ARG A 223 10.28 -7.97 -5.31
N ARG A 224 10.91 -8.76 -4.43
CA ARG A 224 10.99 -10.20 -4.59
C ARG A 224 9.63 -10.87 -4.40
N ALA A 225 8.89 -10.47 -3.38
CA ALA A 225 7.60 -11.05 -3.05
C ALA A 225 6.56 -10.83 -4.16
N TYR A 226 6.49 -9.62 -4.72
CA TYR A 226 5.65 -9.35 -5.89
C TYR A 226 6.06 -10.16 -7.13
N ARG A 227 7.36 -10.33 -7.39
CA ARG A 227 7.82 -11.21 -8.49
C ARG A 227 7.37 -12.65 -8.32
N ILE A 228 7.46 -13.21 -7.10
CA ILE A 228 7.00 -14.57 -6.82
C ILE A 228 5.48 -14.67 -6.98
N ALA A 229 4.72 -13.71 -6.44
CA ALA A 229 3.27 -13.67 -6.56
C ALA A 229 2.82 -13.55 -8.03
N GLN A 230 3.50 -12.71 -8.81
CA GLN A 230 3.24 -12.51 -10.23
C GLN A 230 3.47 -13.77 -11.06
N GLN A 231 4.51 -14.55 -10.77
CA GLN A 231 4.81 -15.81 -11.48
C GLN A 231 3.72 -16.88 -11.29
N ALA A 232 3.01 -16.84 -10.16
CA ALA A 232 1.93 -17.76 -9.83
C ALA A 232 0.53 -17.24 -10.22
N ALA A 233 0.40 -15.95 -10.54
CA ALA A 233 -0.85 -15.37 -10.99
C ALA A 233 -1.19 -15.80 -12.43
N ASP A 234 -2.47 -15.77 -12.80
CA ASP A 234 -2.86 -15.89 -14.19
C ASP A 234 -2.20 -14.74 -14.98
N ARG A 235 -1.29 -15.09 -15.90
CA ARG A 235 -0.54 -14.13 -16.73
C ARG A 235 -1.44 -13.21 -17.55
N ARG A 236 -2.72 -13.57 -17.74
CA ARG A 236 -3.72 -12.74 -18.44
C ARG A 236 -4.45 -11.76 -17.53
N SER A 237 -4.30 -11.87 -16.21
CA SER A 237 -4.94 -10.96 -15.26
C SER A 237 -4.25 -9.60 -15.27
N ALA A 238 -5.05 -8.52 -15.31
CA ALA A 238 -4.56 -7.15 -15.18
C ALA A 238 -3.72 -6.96 -13.91
N MET A 239 -4.08 -7.65 -12.82
CA MET A 239 -3.34 -7.59 -11.55
C MET A 239 -1.94 -8.20 -11.67
N ALA A 240 -1.74 -9.22 -12.51
CA ALA A 240 -0.41 -9.79 -12.74
C ALA A 240 0.54 -8.79 -13.41
N GLY A 241 0.01 -7.97 -14.32
CA GLY A 241 0.74 -6.84 -14.94
C GLY A 241 1.15 -5.79 -13.89
N VAL A 242 0.20 -5.36 -13.06
CA VAL A 242 0.46 -4.40 -11.98
C VAL A 242 1.53 -4.90 -11.01
N LEU A 243 1.45 -6.17 -10.58
CA LEU A 243 2.47 -6.73 -9.68
C LEU A 243 3.86 -6.74 -10.34
N ALA A 244 3.95 -6.99 -11.64
CA ALA A 244 5.21 -6.91 -12.38
C ALA A 244 5.76 -5.47 -12.37
N GLU A 245 4.93 -4.48 -12.72
CA GLU A 245 5.32 -3.07 -12.80
C GLU A 245 5.69 -2.49 -11.44
N VAL A 246 4.90 -2.76 -10.39
CA VAL A 246 5.20 -2.34 -9.02
C VAL A 246 6.47 -3.02 -8.51
N SER A 247 6.74 -4.28 -8.88
CA SER A 247 7.99 -4.94 -8.49
C SER A 247 9.23 -4.29 -9.10
N GLN A 248 9.12 -3.72 -10.30
CA GLN A 248 10.21 -3.01 -10.98
C GLN A 248 10.33 -1.58 -10.45
N ASN A 249 9.20 -0.93 -10.19
CA ASN A 249 9.07 0.47 -9.79
C ASN A 249 8.76 0.64 -8.29
N PHE A 250 9.19 -0.28 -7.44
CA PHE A 250 8.80 -0.32 -6.03
C PHE A 250 9.15 0.98 -5.28
N ALA A 251 10.32 1.54 -5.54
CA ALA A 251 10.74 2.81 -4.93
C ALA A 251 9.85 3.98 -5.37
N VAL A 252 9.37 3.98 -6.62
CA VAL A 252 8.46 4.99 -7.16
C VAL A 252 7.09 4.85 -6.48
N ALA A 253 6.54 3.63 -6.42
CA ALA A 253 5.30 3.35 -5.70
C ALA A 253 5.38 3.77 -4.23
N ARG A 254 6.49 3.46 -3.55
CA ARG A 254 6.76 3.90 -2.17
C ARG A 254 6.77 5.42 -2.06
N ARG A 255 7.48 6.13 -2.94
CA ARG A 255 7.59 7.60 -2.93
C ARG A 255 6.22 8.26 -3.15
N VAL A 256 5.36 7.70 -4.00
CA VAL A 256 3.96 8.15 -4.15
C VAL A 256 3.18 8.00 -2.84
N LEU A 257 3.31 6.86 -2.15
CA LEU A 257 2.69 6.66 -0.84
C LEU A 257 3.26 7.59 0.24
N ASN A 258 4.58 7.84 0.24
CA ASN A 258 5.21 8.80 1.16
C ASN A 258 4.61 10.20 0.95
N PHE A 259 4.54 10.68 -0.29
CA PHE A 259 3.94 11.97 -0.62
C PHE A 259 2.47 12.08 -0.15
N MET A 260 1.65 11.08 -0.46
CA MET A 260 0.24 11.05 -0.03
C MET A 260 0.13 11.05 1.50
N THR A 261 0.95 10.24 2.18
CA THR A 261 0.88 10.09 3.64
C THR A 261 1.34 11.37 4.35
N ASP A 262 2.46 11.95 3.92
CA ASP A 262 3.01 13.18 4.50
C ASP A 262 2.04 14.36 4.31
N ARG A 263 1.32 14.40 3.18
CA ARG A 263 0.41 15.50 2.85
C ARG A 263 -1.01 15.35 3.40
N TYR A 264 -1.56 14.13 3.47
CA TYR A 264 -2.97 13.94 3.84
C TYR A 264 -3.17 13.10 5.10
N LEU A 265 -2.37 12.06 5.36
CA LEU A 265 -2.62 11.16 6.49
C LEU A 265 -1.98 11.64 7.80
N PHE A 266 -0.74 12.14 7.77
CA PHE A 266 -0.07 12.59 8.99
C PHE A 266 -0.60 13.92 9.56
N PRO A 267 -1.04 14.90 8.75
CA PRO A 267 -1.74 16.06 9.28
C PRO A 267 -3.05 15.67 10.00
N LEU A 268 -3.79 14.68 9.46
CA LEU A 268 -4.99 14.13 10.12
C LEU A 268 -4.62 13.40 11.42
N ARG A 269 -3.48 12.70 11.50
CA ARG A 269 -3.00 12.09 12.75
C ARG A 269 -2.77 13.13 13.84
N ARG A 270 -2.26 14.33 13.54
CA ARG A 270 -2.13 15.41 14.54
C ARG A 270 -3.48 15.96 15.00
N GLN A 271 -4.52 15.86 14.19
CA GLN A 271 -5.89 16.23 14.56
C GLN A 271 -6.60 15.13 15.35
N TRP A 272 -6.36 13.85 15.02
CA TRP A 272 -6.96 12.68 15.70
C TRP A 272 -6.24 12.29 16.99
N PHE A 273 -4.96 12.61 17.12
CA PHE A 273 -4.12 12.34 18.29
C PHE A 273 -3.45 13.61 18.79
N ALA A 274 -4.16 14.74 18.76
CA ALA A 274 -3.65 16.01 19.29
C ALA A 274 -3.03 15.78 20.67
N ALA A 275 -1.77 16.22 20.81
CA ALA A 275 -1.00 16.09 22.03
C ALA A 275 -1.74 16.79 23.19
N GLY A 276 -1.99 16.04 24.26
CA GLY A 276 -2.07 16.62 25.60
C GLY A 276 -0.68 17.01 26.08
#